data_AF-A0A0H5QH19-F1
#
_entry.id   AF-A0A0H5QH19-F1
#
_cell.length_a   1.000
_cell.length_b   1.000
_cell.length_c   1.000
_cell.angle_alpha   90.00
_cell.angle_beta   90.00
_cell.angle_gamma   90.00
#
_symmetry.space_group_name_H-M   'P 1'
#
loop_
_entity.id
_entity.type
_entity.pdbx_description
1 polymer ?
#
loop_
_entity_poly.entity_id
_entity_poly.type
_entity_poly.pdbx_seq_one_letter_code
_entity_poly.pdbx_strand_id
1 'polypeptide(L)'
;MAKDLNDNKTQDLLAVAKTTNAERQKAYREKQKSLENKRLNMTLDKDVADKLADMVDCFDDTQKAIMQRLIIKEYNRMYGVKNSKLKQYTENKGVKKA
;
A
#
# COMPACT_ATOMS: atom_id res chain seq x y z
N MET A 1 1.71 -29.97 -53.35
CA MET A 1 1.79 -28.64 -52.73
C MET A 1 2.17 -28.83 -51.28
N ALA A 2 3.43 -28.59 -50.94
CA ALA A 2 3.93 -28.77 -49.57
C ALA A 2 3.38 -27.63 -48.70
N LYS A 3 2.70 -27.98 -47.60
CA LYS A 3 2.34 -27.02 -46.55
C LYS A 3 3.64 -26.48 -45.96
N ASP A 4 3.79 -25.17 -45.96
CA ASP A 4 4.90 -24.48 -45.32
C ASP A 4 4.80 -24.71 -43.80
N LEU A 5 5.74 -25.47 -43.23
CA LEU A 5 5.75 -25.81 -41.80
C LEU A 5 6.13 -24.61 -40.91
N ASN A 6 6.48 -23.47 -41.50
CA ASN A 6 6.92 -22.27 -40.79
C ASN A 6 5.86 -21.14 -40.77
N ASP A 7 4.59 -21.48 -41.04
CA ASP A 7 3.49 -20.52 -41.00
C ASP A 7 3.11 -20.11 -39.57
N ASN A 8 3.93 -19.24 -38.99
CA ASN A 8 3.76 -18.69 -37.65
C ASN A 8 2.69 -17.58 -37.60
N LYS A 9 2.03 -17.26 -38.72
CA LYS A 9 1.02 -16.19 -38.81
C LYS A 9 -0.24 -16.45 -37.99
N THR A 10 -0.40 -17.68 -37.49
CA THR A 10 -1.54 -18.11 -36.67
C THR A 10 -1.23 -18.14 -35.17
N GLN A 11 0.03 -17.93 -34.75
CA GLN A 11 0.41 -17.98 -33.33
C GLN A 11 -0.18 -16.81 -32.51
N ASP A 12 -0.40 -15.66 -33.15
CA ASP A 12 -0.95 -14.46 -32.48
C ASP A 12 -2.45 -14.60 -32.15
N LEU A 13 -3.17 -15.48 -32.86
CA LEU A 13 -4.58 -15.81 -32.60
C LEU A 13 -4.78 -16.75 -31.38
N LEU A 14 -3.71 -17.42 -30.95
CA LEU A 14 -3.68 -18.30 -29.78
C LEU A 14 -3.05 -17.65 -28.54
N ALA A 15 -2.52 -16.43 -28.68
CA ALA A 15 -2.03 -15.66 -27.55
C ALA A 15 -3.21 -15.29 -26.65
N VAL A 16 -3.11 -15.64 -25.36
CA VAL A 16 -4.10 -15.31 -24.33
C VAL A 16 -4.51 -13.85 -24.49
N ALA A 17 -5.81 -13.60 -24.68
CA ALA A 17 -6.35 -12.26 -24.85
C ALA A 17 -5.79 -11.36 -23.75
N LYS A 18 -5.04 -10.32 -24.16
CA LYS A 18 -4.47 -9.36 -23.22
C LYS A 18 -5.61 -8.75 -22.42
N THR A 19 -5.53 -8.86 -21.09
CA THR A 19 -6.55 -8.29 -20.20
C THR A 19 -6.83 -6.83 -20.57
N THR A 20 -8.09 -6.54 -20.80
CA THR A 20 -8.55 -5.20 -21.14
C THR A 20 -8.23 -4.23 -19.99
N ASN A 21 -8.12 -2.94 -20.30
CA ASN A 21 -7.90 -1.92 -19.26
C ASN A 21 -9.00 -1.97 -18.17
N ALA A 22 -10.24 -2.29 -18.57
CA ALA A 22 -11.37 -2.44 -17.66
C ALA A 22 -11.18 -3.61 -16.68
N GLU A 23 -10.74 -4.77 -17.17
CA GLU A 23 -10.46 -5.95 -16.33
C GLU A 23 -9.30 -5.68 -15.37
N ARG A 24 -8.23 -4.99 -15.84
CA ARG A 24 -7.11 -4.60 -14.98
C ARG A 24 -7.55 -3.65 -13.86
N GLN A 25 -8.40 -2.67 -14.15
CA GLN A 25 -8.96 -1.76 -13.14
C GLN A 25 -9.91 -2.46 -12.17
N LYS A 26 -10.69 -3.45 -12.65
CA LYS A 26 -11.55 -4.27 -11.79
C LYS A 26 -10.73 -5.10 -10.81
N ALA A 27 -9.72 -5.82 -11.31
CA ALA A 27 -8.79 -6.60 -10.48
C ALA A 27 -8.04 -5.73 -9.47
N TYR A 28 -7.60 -4.52 -9.85
CA TYR A 28 -7.00 -3.57 -8.91
C TYR A 28 -7.97 -3.18 -7.79
N ARG A 29 -9.22 -2.83 -8.13
CA ARG A 29 -10.24 -2.46 -7.14
C ARG A 29 -10.59 -3.61 -6.21
N GLU A 30 -10.72 -4.82 -6.73
CA GLU A 30 -10.96 -6.04 -5.94
C GLU A 30 -9.79 -6.33 -5.00
N LYS A 31 -8.54 -6.21 -5.48
CA LYS A 31 -7.33 -6.32 -4.65
C LYS A 31 -7.27 -5.25 -3.56
N GLN A 32 -7.65 -4.00 -3.86
CA GLN A 32 -7.70 -2.97 -2.83
C GLN A 32 -8.80 -3.21 -1.79
N LYS A 33 -9.95 -3.77 -2.19
CA LYS A 33 -11.02 -4.15 -1.26
C LYS A 33 -10.63 -5.30 -0.33
N SER A 34 -9.80 -6.23 -0.81
CA SER A 34 -9.31 -7.34 0.02
C SER A 34 -8.17 -6.94 0.95
N LEU A 35 -7.49 -5.81 0.67
CA LEU A 35 -6.51 -5.24 1.58
C LEU A 35 -7.25 -4.45 2.66
N GLU A 36 -7.06 -4.79 3.93
CA GLU A 36 -7.52 -3.97 5.07
C GLU A 36 -6.68 -2.69 5.24
N ASN A 37 -6.44 -1.98 4.14
CA ASN A 37 -5.69 -0.73 4.13
C ASN A 37 -6.66 0.46 4.29
N LYS A 38 -6.16 1.52 4.91
CA LYS A 38 -6.86 2.81 4.99
C LYS A 38 -6.01 3.87 4.33
N ARG A 39 -6.61 4.68 3.47
CA ARG A 39 -5.94 5.79 2.81
C ARG A 39 -5.74 6.93 3.81
N LEU A 40 -4.51 7.42 3.92
CA LEU A 40 -4.17 8.60 4.68
C LEU A 40 -4.27 9.83 3.75
N ASN A 41 -5.29 10.67 3.96
CA ASN A 41 -5.45 11.92 3.22
C ASN A 41 -4.91 13.07 4.07
N MET A 42 -3.70 13.55 3.76
CA MET A 42 -3.07 14.68 4.46
C MET A 42 -2.16 15.47 3.52
N THR A 43 -1.92 16.72 3.89
CA THR A 43 -0.89 17.59 3.30
C THR A 43 0.20 17.79 4.35
N LEU A 44 1.46 17.76 3.94
CA LEU A 44 2.60 18.00 4.82
C LEU A 44 3.21 19.36 4.49
N ASP A 45 3.73 20.03 5.51
CA ASP A 45 4.55 21.22 5.33
C ASP A 45 5.80 20.86 4.53
N LYS A 46 6.30 21.81 3.74
CA LYS A 46 7.44 21.58 2.83
C LYS A 46 8.66 21.01 3.55
N ASP A 47 9.06 21.61 4.67
CA ASP A 47 10.23 21.14 5.44
C ASP A 47 10.08 19.69 5.94
N VAL A 48 8.87 19.26 6.28
CA VAL A 48 8.61 17.88 6.70
C VAL A 48 8.64 16.92 5.51
N ALA A 49 8.10 17.35 4.36
CA ALA A 49 8.13 16.57 3.13
C ALA A 49 9.56 16.37 2.62
N ASP A 50 10.41 17.41 2.70
CA ASP A 50 11.82 17.35 2.31
C ASP A 50 12.58 16.35 3.20
N LYS A 51 12.38 16.38 4.53
CA LYS A 51 12.98 15.37 5.44
C LYS A 51 12.51 13.95 5.15
N LEU A 52 11.25 13.77 4.76
CA LEU A 52 10.75 12.45 4.37
C LEU A 52 11.42 11.96 3.08
N ALA A 53 11.66 12.86 2.11
CA ALA A 53 12.39 12.54 0.89
C ALA A 53 13.85 12.14 1.19
N ASP A 54 14.55 12.89 2.05
CA ASP A 54 15.92 12.52 2.46
C ASP A 54 15.97 11.11 3.09
N MET A 55 14.97 10.75 3.89
CA MET A 55 14.89 9.40 4.47
C MET A 55 14.62 8.32 3.41
N VAL A 56 13.75 8.60 2.44
CA VAL A 56 13.50 7.69 1.31
C VAL A 56 14.78 7.39 0.57
N ASP A 57 15.53 8.44 0.23
CA ASP A 57 16.76 8.33 -0.54
C ASP A 57 17.87 7.64 0.27
N CYS A 58 17.99 7.94 1.56
CA CYS A 58 19.00 7.35 2.43
C CYS A 58 18.78 5.85 2.69
N PHE A 59 17.53 5.40 2.80
CA PHE A 59 17.19 4.02 3.17
C PHE A 59 16.80 3.14 1.99
N ASP A 60 16.75 3.68 0.76
CA ASP A 60 16.27 3.01 -0.45
C ASP A 60 14.91 2.31 -0.21
N ASP A 61 13.98 3.04 0.40
CA ASP A 61 12.66 2.51 0.79
C ASP A 61 11.53 3.47 0.40
N THR A 62 10.31 2.95 0.32
CA THR A 62 9.13 3.73 -0.05
C THR A 62 8.70 4.68 1.07
N GLN A 63 8.17 5.85 0.69
CA GLN A 63 7.53 6.79 1.64
C GLN A 63 6.50 6.09 2.54
N LYS A 64 5.72 5.16 1.97
CA LYS A 64 4.74 4.34 2.70
C LYS A 64 5.40 3.56 3.83
N ALA A 65 6.46 2.80 3.52
CA ALA A 65 7.11 1.94 4.49
C ALA A 65 7.81 2.75 5.60
N ILE A 66 8.45 3.86 5.26
CA ILE A 66 9.04 4.78 6.24
C ILE A 66 7.96 5.34 7.17
N MET A 67 6.87 5.87 6.62
CA MET A 67 5.76 6.41 7.41
C MET A 67 5.12 5.34 8.32
N GLN A 68 4.91 4.11 7.82
CA GLN A 68 4.38 3.02 8.64
C GLN A 68 5.30 2.69 9.82
N ARG A 69 6.62 2.61 9.58
CA ARG A 69 7.60 2.35 10.65
C ARG A 69 7.64 3.48 11.68
N LEU A 70 7.61 4.73 11.24
CA LEU A 70 7.62 5.90 12.13
C LEU A 70 6.34 5.96 13.00
N ILE A 71 5.17 5.71 12.40
CA ILE A 71 3.90 5.70 13.14
C ILE A 71 3.89 4.60 14.20
N ILE A 72 4.34 3.38 13.85
CA ILE A 72 4.40 2.26 14.82
C ILE A 72 5.38 2.57 15.95
N LYS A 73 6.56 3.08 15.61
CA LYS A 73 7.59 3.44 16.60
C LYS A 73 7.07 4.48 17.58
N GLU A 74 6.46 5.55 17.09
CA GLU A 74 5.95 6.63 17.94
C GLU A 74 4.70 6.18 18.73
N TYR A 75 3.83 5.36 18.15
CA TYR A 75 2.70 4.75 18.86
C TYR A 75 3.18 3.95 20.07
N ASN A 76 4.15 3.04 19.87
CA ASN A 76 4.70 2.21 20.95
C ASN A 76 5.38 3.05 22.03
N ARG A 77 6.13 4.09 21.62
CA ARG A 77 6.75 5.03 22.54
C ARG A 77 5.69 5.72 23.40
N MET A 78 4.66 6.30 22.79
CA MET A 78 3.56 6.96 23.51
C MET A 78 2.80 6.01 24.41
N TYR A 79 2.60 4.77 23.98
CA TYR A 79 1.89 3.74 24.75
C TYR A 79 2.67 3.28 25.99
N GLY A 80 4.00 3.17 25.89
CA GLY A 80 4.86 2.67 26.96
C GLY A 80 5.14 3.66 28.10
N VAL A 81 4.76 4.93 27.98
CA VAL A 81 5.03 5.94 29.02
C VAL A 81 4.16 5.70 30.26
N LYS A 82 4.72 5.92 31.46
CA LYS A 82 3.94 5.93 32.72
C LYS A 82 2.81 6.96 32.63
N ASN A 83 1.59 6.57 32.99
CA ASN A 83 0.38 7.38 32.83
C ASN A 83 0.09 7.78 31.38
N SER A 84 0.40 6.92 30.41
CA SER A 84 0.12 7.17 29.00
C SER A 84 -1.36 7.47 28.76
N LYS A 85 -1.63 8.69 28.28
CA LYS A 85 -2.97 9.12 27.82
C LYS A 85 -3.46 8.25 26.67
N LEU A 86 -2.55 7.85 25.78
CA LEU A 86 -2.87 6.98 24.64
C LEU A 86 -3.35 5.62 25.13
N LYS A 87 -2.63 5.01 26.08
CA LYS A 87 -2.99 3.73 26.68
C LYS A 87 -4.36 3.80 27.37
N GLN A 88 -4.58 4.80 28.21
CA GLN A 88 -5.86 5.03 28.87
C GLN A 88 -7.01 5.20 27.86
N TYR A 89 -6.79 5.97 26.79
CA TYR A 89 -7.79 6.17 25.74
C TYR A 89 -8.13 4.86 25.02
N THR A 90 -7.13 4.06 24.63
CA THR A 90 -7.36 2.81 23.89
C THR A 90 -8.03 1.75 24.74
N GLU A 91 -7.65 1.64 26.02
CA GLU A 91 -8.28 0.72 26.97
C GLU A 91 -9.74 1.12 27.21
N ASN A 92 -10.02 2.41 27.47
CA ASN A 92 -11.39 2.91 27.65
C ASN A 92 -12.25 2.81 26.39
N LYS A 93 -11.67 2.96 25.20
CA LYS A 93 -12.37 2.78 23.91
C LYS A 93 -12.84 1.33 23.72
N GLY A 94 -12.11 0.37 24.27
CA GLY A 94 -12.48 -1.05 24.29
C GLY A 94 -13.59 -1.37 25.30
N VAL A 95 -13.75 -0.55 26.35
CA VAL A 95 -14.79 -0.70 27.40
C VAL A 95 -16.08 0.03 27.01
N LYS A 96 -16.49 -0.01 25.74
CA LYS A 96 -17.87 0.34 25.41
C LYS A 96 -18.78 -0.69 26.09
N LYS A 97 -19.36 -0.29 27.22
CA LYS A 97 -20.34 -1.04 28.00
C LYS A 97 -21.37 -1.67 27.05
N ALA A 98 -21.45 -3.00 27.10
CA ALA A 98 -22.68 -3.71 26.79
C ALA A 98 -23.76 -3.33 27.80
#